data_AF-A0AAE3Y9J4-F1
#
_entry.id   AF-A0AAE3Y9J4-F1
#
_cell.length_a   1.000
_cell.length_b   1.000
_cell.length_c   1.000
_cell.angle_alpha   90.00
_cell.angle_beta   90.00
_cell.angle_gamma   90.00
#
_symmetry.space_group_name_H-M   'P 1'
#
loop_
_entity.id
_entity.type
_entity.pdbx_description
1 polymer ?
#
loop_
_entity_poly.entity_id
_entity_poly.type
_entity_poly.pdbx_seq_one_letter_code
_entity_poly.pdbx_strand_id
1 'polypeptide(L)'
;MKKMIVLFLISLFMLESCSVNSEIIYHQDASSTSATDIDTREFMAEMKAMTPDSLKQNEFAEMDKLPTTWTSIYELEKQEGKLKTANPDTIRIMKKIFMKSKKENNQPSGFAFKMEYFTPEDYRALKNFTKEEKLPLDQNIFNSWDGKTLTIDTENFNLKNIEEALRTKTSKEESEKMEGMMTMFFKNIGTSLKFENKIKSITGKHDWLKQTDDYSVRIEYDLKTLYDTEAKLKNADQKIVIITE
;
A
#
# COMPACT_ATOMS: atom_id res chain seq x y z
N MET A 1 -30.53 -11.60 -31.15
CA MET A 1 -29.36 -12.21 -30.46
C MET A 1 -28.07 -11.37 -30.47
N LYS A 2 -27.93 -10.28 -31.27
CA LYS A 2 -26.70 -9.43 -31.24
C LYS A 2 -26.65 -8.35 -30.15
N LYS A 3 -27.76 -8.03 -29.47
CA LYS A 3 -27.82 -6.98 -28.43
C LYS A 3 -27.63 -7.51 -26.99
N MET A 4 -27.76 -8.82 -26.75
CA MET A 4 -27.52 -9.42 -25.42
C MET A 4 -26.03 -9.66 -25.13
N ILE A 5 -25.19 -9.84 -26.16
CA ILE A 5 -23.76 -10.09 -25.98
C ILE A 5 -23.02 -8.83 -25.50
N VAL A 6 -23.50 -7.65 -25.89
CA VAL A 6 -22.89 -6.36 -25.49
C VAL A 6 -23.17 -6.05 -24.01
N LEU A 7 -24.31 -6.46 -23.46
CA LEU A 7 -24.62 -6.27 -22.04
C LEU A 7 -23.77 -7.17 -21.14
N PHE A 8 -23.40 -8.38 -21.61
CA PHE A 8 -22.51 -9.28 -20.86
C PHE A 8 -21.03 -8.82 -20.89
N LEU A 9 -20.62 -8.09 -21.94
CA LEU A 9 -19.29 -7.51 -22.06
C LEU A 9 -19.11 -6.24 -21.19
N ILE A 10 -20.16 -5.46 -20.98
CA ILE A 10 -20.10 -4.27 -20.10
C ILE A 10 -20.09 -4.67 -18.62
N SER A 11 -20.77 -5.76 -18.24
CA SER A 11 -20.68 -6.31 -16.87
C SER A 11 -19.33 -6.93 -16.53
N LEU A 12 -18.46 -7.17 -17.53
CA LEU A 12 -17.12 -7.73 -17.31
C LEU A 12 -16.05 -6.68 -16.93
N PHE A 13 -16.37 -5.38 -17.03
CA PHE A 13 -15.44 -4.28 -16.71
C PHE A 13 -15.74 -3.56 -15.39
N MET A 14 -16.70 -4.03 -14.59
CA MET A 14 -17.03 -3.45 -13.28
C MET A 14 -16.68 -4.35 -12.08
N LEU A 15 -15.79 -5.32 -12.28
CA LEU A 15 -15.14 -6.05 -11.19
C LEU A 15 -13.73 -5.47 -11.00
N GLU A 16 -13.65 -4.15 -10.77
CA GLU A 16 -12.40 -3.58 -10.29
C GLU A 16 -12.29 -3.94 -8.81
N SER A 17 -11.65 -5.08 -8.59
CA SER A 17 -11.24 -5.57 -7.28
C SER A 17 -10.70 -4.48 -6.38
N CYS A 18 -10.97 -4.60 -5.08
CA CYS A 18 -10.17 -3.89 -4.07
C CYS A 18 -8.70 -4.14 -4.41
N SER A 19 -7.98 -3.07 -4.72
CA SER A 19 -6.60 -3.15 -5.21
C SER A 19 -5.73 -2.22 -4.40
N VAL A 20 -4.55 -2.72 -4.06
CA VAL A 20 -3.49 -1.93 -3.43
C VAL A 20 -2.35 -1.87 -4.43
N ASN A 21 -2.15 -0.71 -5.04
CA ASN A 21 -1.04 -0.51 -5.94
C ASN A 21 -0.08 0.50 -5.33
N SER A 22 1.10 0.01 -4.99
CA SER A 22 2.21 0.82 -4.52
C SER A 22 3.18 1.11 -5.65
N GLU A 23 3.79 2.27 -5.61
CA GLU A 23 4.91 2.67 -6.44
C GLU A 23 6.00 3.25 -5.55
N ILE A 24 7.25 2.84 -5.78
CA ILE A 24 8.43 3.39 -5.12
C ILE A 24 9.40 3.81 -6.21
N ILE A 25 9.74 5.09 -6.24
CA ILE A 25 10.73 5.68 -7.13
C ILE A 25 12.01 5.89 -6.34
N TYR A 26 13.09 5.28 -6.80
CA TYR A 26 14.43 5.40 -6.23
C TYR A 26 15.23 6.46 -6.98
N HIS A 27 15.68 7.49 -6.25
CA HIS A 27 16.36 8.66 -6.80
C HIS A 27 17.88 8.54 -6.69
N GLN A 28 18.62 9.19 -7.59
CA GLN A 28 20.09 9.13 -7.62
C GLN A 28 20.77 9.65 -6.33
N ASP A 29 20.10 10.51 -5.56
CA ASP A 29 20.60 11.09 -4.31
C ASP A 29 20.40 10.19 -3.08
N ALA A 30 20.16 8.89 -3.31
CA ALA A 30 19.82 7.89 -2.30
C ALA A 30 18.49 8.12 -1.58
N SER A 31 17.68 9.08 -2.02
CA SER A 31 16.30 9.21 -1.53
C SER A 31 15.32 8.35 -2.33
N SER A 32 14.12 8.16 -1.79
CA SER A 32 13.01 7.54 -2.51
C SER A 32 11.68 8.20 -2.21
N THR A 33 10.83 8.24 -3.24
CA THR A 33 9.43 8.68 -3.14
C THR A 33 8.53 7.46 -3.28
N SER A 34 7.58 7.28 -2.37
CA SER A 34 6.60 6.20 -2.50
C SER A 34 5.18 6.73 -2.55
N ALA A 35 4.31 6.05 -3.28
CA ALA A 35 2.88 6.31 -3.29
C ALA A 35 2.14 4.97 -3.20
N THR A 36 1.07 4.93 -2.41
CA THR A 36 0.21 3.76 -2.28
C THR A 36 -1.21 4.21 -2.53
N ASP A 37 -1.83 3.65 -3.57
CA ASP A 37 -3.24 3.83 -3.88
C ASP A 37 -4.03 2.61 -3.40
N ILE A 38 -5.07 2.86 -2.61
CA ILE A 38 -5.96 1.83 -2.06
C ILE A 38 -7.36 2.11 -2.58
N ASP A 39 -7.84 1.23 -3.45
CA ASP A 39 -9.22 1.24 -3.93
C ASP A 39 -10.08 0.42 -2.98
N THR A 40 -11.11 1.01 -2.39
CA THR A 40 -12.00 0.34 -1.44
C THR A 40 -13.43 0.19 -1.96
N ARG A 41 -13.70 0.42 -3.25
CA ARG A 41 -15.07 0.44 -3.80
C ARG A 41 -15.80 -0.87 -3.58
N GLU A 42 -15.20 -1.99 -3.98
CA GLU A 42 -15.78 -3.33 -3.79
C GLU A 42 -15.93 -3.68 -2.31
N PHE A 43 -14.89 -3.45 -1.50
CA PHE A 43 -14.94 -3.68 -0.06
C PHE A 43 -16.12 -2.92 0.60
N MET A 44 -16.28 -1.65 0.29
CA MET A 44 -17.39 -0.84 0.82
C MET A 44 -18.75 -1.31 0.31
N ALA A 45 -18.86 -1.76 -0.94
CA ALA A 45 -20.10 -2.27 -1.50
C ALA A 45 -20.54 -3.56 -0.81
N GLU A 46 -19.60 -4.49 -0.60
CA GLU A 46 -19.87 -5.76 0.06
C GLU A 46 -20.16 -5.57 1.55
N MET A 47 -19.40 -4.72 2.25
CA MET A 47 -19.71 -4.33 3.63
C MET A 47 -21.13 -3.76 3.76
N LYS A 48 -21.51 -2.81 2.90
CA LYS A 48 -22.89 -2.26 2.88
C LYS A 48 -23.97 -3.31 2.60
N ALA A 49 -23.67 -4.34 1.80
CA ALA A 49 -24.60 -5.42 1.52
C ALA A 49 -24.78 -6.35 2.74
N MET A 50 -23.74 -6.51 3.55
CA MET A 50 -23.73 -7.36 4.75
C MET A 50 -24.19 -6.61 6.02
N THR A 51 -24.08 -5.28 6.06
CA THR A 51 -24.52 -4.46 7.19
C THR A 51 -26.06 -4.34 7.24
N PRO A 52 -26.71 -4.60 8.39
CA PRO A 52 -28.15 -4.37 8.58
C PRO A 52 -28.56 -2.91 8.35
N ASP A 53 -29.75 -2.66 7.79
CA ASP A 53 -30.23 -1.31 7.46
C ASP A 53 -30.20 -0.30 8.63
N SER A 54 -30.32 -0.78 9.87
CA SER A 54 -30.23 0.03 11.09
C SER A 54 -28.85 0.61 11.39
N LEU A 55 -27.78 0.12 10.75
CA LEU A 55 -26.39 0.51 10.98
C LEU A 55 -25.74 1.25 9.80
N LYS A 56 -26.43 1.31 8.64
CA LYS A 56 -25.87 1.82 7.36
C LYS A 56 -25.55 3.32 7.32
N GLN A 57 -26.09 4.15 8.21
CA GLN A 57 -26.00 5.61 8.06
C GLN A 57 -24.64 6.24 8.44
N ASN A 58 -23.78 5.55 9.19
CA ASN A 58 -22.58 6.18 9.78
C ASN A 58 -21.24 5.43 9.56
N GLU A 59 -21.22 4.30 8.85
CA GLU A 59 -20.02 3.43 8.77
C GLU A 59 -18.78 4.09 8.14
N PHE A 60 -18.96 5.11 7.30
CA PHE A 60 -17.85 5.74 6.55
C PHE A 60 -17.78 7.26 6.72
N ALA A 61 -18.51 7.82 7.70
CA ALA A 61 -18.57 9.27 7.92
C ALA A 61 -17.19 9.88 8.28
N GLU A 62 -16.25 9.07 8.79
CA GLU A 62 -14.88 9.51 9.04
C GLU A 62 -14.06 9.65 7.75
N MET A 63 -14.34 8.85 6.72
CA MET A 63 -13.68 8.97 5.42
C MET A 63 -14.05 10.29 4.72
N ASP A 64 -15.26 10.80 4.98
CA ASP A 64 -15.70 12.11 4.44
C ASP A 64 -14.98 13.30 5.07
N LYS A 65 -14.34 13.12 6.23
CA LYS A 65 -13.51 14.15 6.87
C LYS A 65 -12.10 14.21 6.31
N LEU A 66 -11.67 13.18 5.58
CA LEU A 66 -10.34 13.12 5.00
C LEU A 66 -10.20 14.12 3.84
N PRO A 67 -9.03 14.77 3.71
CA PRO A 67 -8.80 15.78 2.67
C PRO A 67 -8.91 15.16 1.28
N THR A 68 -9.47 15.89 0.30
CA THR A 68 -9.53 15.43 -1.11
C THR A 68 -8.30 15.87 -1.92
N THR A 69 -7.49 16.77 -1.36
CA THR A 69 -6.18 17.18 -1.87
C THR A 69 -5.07 16.54 -1.07
N TRP A 70 -3.86 16.46 -1.62
CA TRP A 70 -2.70 16.02 -0.85
C TRP A 70 -2.47 16.96 0.33
N THR A 71 -2.60 16.43 1.54
CA THR A 71 -2.36 17.17 2.78
C THR A 71 -1.40 16.35 3.64
N SER A 72 -0.39 17.00 4.22
CA SER A 72 0.57 16.30 5.08
C SER A 72 -0.08 15.89 6.40
N ILE A 73 0.42 14.82 7.03
CA ILE A 73 -0.03 14.41 8.38
C ILE A 73 0.14 15.58 9.36
N TYR A 74 1.23 16.34 9.23
CA TYR A 74 1.48 17.53 10.04
C TYR A 74 0.37 18.58 9.93
N GLU A 75 -0.05 18.90 8.70
CA GLU A 75 -1.12 19.88 8.48
C GLU A 75 -2.48 19.37 8.98
N LEU A 76 -2.77 18.09 8.78
CA LEU A 76 -3.99 17.45 9.28
C LEU A 76 -4.08 17.54 10.80
N GLU A 77 -3.05 17.09 11.52
CA GLU A 77 -3.05 17.15 12.97
C GLU A 77 -3.08 18.59 13.49
N LYS A 78 -2.45 19.52 12.79
CA LYS A 78 -2.49 20.94 13.16
C LYS A 78 -3.89 21.52 12.99
N GLN A 79 -4.57 21.22 11.89
CA GLN A 79 -5.95 21.67 11.62
C GLN A 79 -6.95 21.08 12.62
N GLU A 80 -6.75 19.84 13.02
CA GLU A 80 -7.61 19.16 14.00
C GLU A 80 -7.27 19.50 15.47
N GLY A 81 -6.23 20.29 15.72
CA GLY A 81 -5.75 20.58 17.08
C GLY A 81 -5.19 19.36 17.81
N LYS A 82 -4.74 18.34 17.07
CA LYS A 82 -4.22 17.06 17.57
C LYS A 82 -2.71 16.93 17.54
N LEU A 83 -1.99 17.92 17.00
CA LEU A 83 -0.53 17.93 16.97
C LEU A 83 0.05 17.93 18.39
N LYS A 84 0.50 16.77 18.88
CA LYS A 84 0.97 16.57 20.26
C LYS A 84 2.49 16.58 20.42
N THR A 85 3.22 16.40 19.33
CA THR A 85 4.67 16.25 19.38
C THR A 85 5.40 17.58 19.13
N ALA A 86 6.48 17.80 19.87
CA ALA A 86 7.46 18.86 19.61
C ALA A 86 8.78 18.30 19.06
N ASN A 87 8.87 16.98 18.84
CA ASN A 87 10.09 16.34 18.35
C ASN A 87 10.35 16.78 16.89
N PRO A 88 11.51 17.38 16.59
CA PRO A 88 11.81 17.91 15.26
C PRO A 88 11.90 16.82 14.18
N ASP A 89 12.39 15.62 14.51
CA ASP A 89 12.45 14.51 13.57
C ASP A 89 11.03 13.99 13.27
N THR A 90 10.19 13.83 14.28
CA THR A 90 8.78 13.43 14.07
C THR A 90 8.05 14.46 13.19
N ILE A 91 8.19 15.76 13.50
CA ILE A 91 7.59 16.83 12.70
C ILE A 91 8.12 16.81 11.26
N ARG A 92 9.42 16.55 11.04
CA ARG A 92 9.99 16.41 9.70
C ARG A 92 9.32 15.26 8.95
N ILE A 93 9.18 14.08 9.56
CA ILE A 93 8.54 12.92 8.95
C ILE A 93 7.07 13.20 8.63
N MET A 94 6.31 13.75 9.58
CA MET A 94 4.89 14.07 9.38
C MET A 94 4.65 15.05 8.22
N LYS A 95 5.60 15.96 7.96
CA LYS A 95 5.53 16.89 6.82
C LYS A 95 5.79 16.22 5.47
N LYS A 96 6.46 15.07 5.46
CA LYS A 96 6.83 14.34 4.24
C LYS A 96 5.86 13.21 3.89
N ILE A 97 4.94 12.87 4.81
CA ILE A 97 3.88 11.89 4.59
C ILE A 97 2.59 12.65 4.29
N PHE A 98 1.99 12.37 3.15
CA PHE A 98 0.77 12.97 2.65
C PHE A 98 -0.32 11.92 2.50
N MET A 99 -1.56 12.35 2.67
CA MET A 99 -2.71 11.53 2.33
C MET A 99 -3.78 12.34 1.60
N LYS A 100 -4.66 11.62 0.89
CA LYS A 100 -5.92 12.14 0.38
C LYS A 100 -6.96 11.03 0.28
N SER A 101 -8.23 11.38 0.44
CA SER A 101 -9.36 10.55 0.03
C SER A 101 -9.56 10.63 -1.48
N LYS A 102 -10.08 9.55 -2.04
CA LYS A 102 -10.51 9.46 -3.43
C LYS A 102 -12.03 9.43 -3.47
N LYS A 103 -12.60 10.20 -4.38
CA LYS A 103 -14.04 10.20 -4.64
C LYS A 103 -14.28 10.02 -6.12
N GLU A 104 -15.24 9.17 -6.46
CA GLU A 104 -15.74 8.96 -7.82
C GLU A 104 -17.25 9.21 -7.79
N ASN A 105 -17.76 10.04 -8.69
CA ASN A 105 -19.18 10.44 -8.71
C ASN A 105 -19.71 10.93 -7.35
N ASN A 106 -18.87 11.67 -6.61
CA ASN A 106 -19.15 12.17 -5.27
C ASN A 106 -19.36 11.08 -4.19
N GLN A 107 -18.95 9.84 -4.46
CA GLN A 107 -18.93 8.72 -3.51
C GLN A 107 -17.48 8.39 -3.12
N PRO A 108 -17.20 8.02 -1.87
CA PRO A 108 -15.88 7.52 -1.48
C PRO A 108 -15.47 6.32 -2.33
N SER A 109 -14.25 6.37 -2.88
CA SER A 109 -13.70 5.32 -3.74
C SER A 109 -12.36 4.77 -3.25
N GLY A 110 -11.85 5.27 -2.13
CA GLY A 110 -10.60 4.83 -1.55
C GLY A 110 -9.77 5.99 -0.99
N PHE A 111 -8.47 5.75 -0.85
CA PHE A 111 -7.52 6.72 -0.34
C PHE A 111 -6.14 6.48 -0.93
N ALA A 112 -5.29 7.50 -0.87
CA ALA A 112 -3.91 7.41 -1.31
C ALA A 112 -2.99 8.01 -0.27
N PHE A 113 -1.82 7.38 -0.11
CA PHE A 113 -0.72 7.85 0.71
C PHE A 113 0.47 8.16 -0.19
N LYS A 114 1.26 9.16 0.18
CA LYS A 114 2.52 9.47 -0.49
C LYS A 114 3.59 9.88 0.50
N MET A 115 4.80 9.42 0.29
CA MET A 115 6.00 9.78 1.02
C MET A 115 6.97 10.44 0.04
N GLU A 116 7.36 11.68 0.27
CA GLU A 116 8.21 12.43 -0.66
C GLU A 116 9.69 12.43 -0.24
N TYR A 117 10.59 12.03 -1.16
CA TYR A 117 12.04 12.15 -1.05
C TYR A 117 12.62 11.67 0.30
N PHE A 118 12.19 10.52 0.81
CA PHE A 118 12.71 9.94 2.06
C PHE A 118 14.15 9.50 1.89
N THR A 119 15.03 9.97 2.77
CA THR A 119 16.43 9.48 2.85
C THR A 119 16.53 8.26 3.78
N PRO A 120 17.68 7.56 3.82
CA PRO A 120 17.92 6.51 4.80
C PRO A 120 17.72 6.95 6.27
N GLU A 121 18.04 8.20 6.61
CA GLU A 121 17.78 8.81 7.92
C GLU A 121 16.28 8.94 8.19
N ASP A 122 15.50 9.33 7.18
CA ASP A 122 14.07 9.48 7.33
C ASP A 122 13.38 8.13 7.55
N TYR A 123 13.82 7.06 6.86
CA TYR A 123 13.32 5.71 7.13
C TYR A 123 13.64 5.21 8.55
N ARG A 124 14.79 5.60 9.11
CA ARG A 124 15.12 5.31 10.51
C ARG A 124 14.18 6.05 11.47
N ALA A 125 13.87 7.30 11.20
CA ALA A 125 12.91 8.06 12.00
C ALA A 125 11.47 7.54 11.83
N LEU A 126 11.10 7.12 10.61
CA LEU A 126 9.78 6.54 10.30
C LEU A 126 9.50 5.29 11.12
N LYS A 127 10.48 4.39 11.28
CA LYS A 127 10.32 3.16 12.09
C LYS A 127 9.91 3.44 13.54
N ASN A 128 10.24 4.63 14.07
CA ASN A 128 9.78 5.03 15.40
C ASN A 128 8.38 5.64 15.34
N PHE A 129 8.10 6.47 14.32
CA PHE A 129 6.78 7.03 14.09
C PHE A 129 5.71 5.94 13.89
N THR A 130 5.98 4.92 13.09
CA THR A 130 5.00 3.85 12.78
C THR A 130 4.74 2.88 13.94
N LYS A 131 5.53 2.93 15.02
CA LYS A 131 5.22 2.19 16.26
C LYS A 131 4.09 2.83 17.05
N GLU A 132 3.98 4.15 16.97
CA GLU A 132 2.95 4.94 17.65
C GLU A 132 1.72 5.11 16.74
N GLU A 133 1.96 5.42 15.46
CA GLU A 133 0.92 5.67 14.46
C GLU A 133 0.88 4.56 13.42
N LYS A 134 -0.23 3.81 13.36
CA LYS A 134 -0.37 2.70 12.39
C LYS A 134 -0.75 3.23 11.02
N LEU A 135 0.21 3.29 10.11
CA LEU A 135 -0.02 3.68 8.72
C LEU A 135 -0.03 2.45 7.79
N PRO A 136 -0.94 2.38 6.79
CA PRO A 136 -1.02 1.27 5.84
C PRO A 136 0.07 1.40 4.75
N LEU A 137 1.33 1.36 5.16
CA LEU A 137 2.48 1.52 4.27
C LEU A 137 3.00 0.17 3.76
N ASP A 138 3.38 0.12 2.49
CA ASP A 138 4.07 -1.02 1.91
C ASP A 138 5.40 -1.29 2.64
N GLN A 139 5.68 -2.54 3.00
CA GLN A 139 6.93 -2.88 3.70
C GLN A 139 8.18 -2.66 2.84
N ASN A 140 8.05 -2.69 1.50
CA ASN A 140 9.18 -2.50 0.59
C ASN A 140 9.80 -1.11 0.66
N ILE A 141 9.16 -0.14 1.30
CA ILE A 141 9.77 1.16 1.59
C ILE A 141 11.00 1.04 2.50
N PHE A 142 11.13 -0.06 3.25
CA PHE A 142 12.26 -0.30 4.16
C PHE A 142 13.44 -1.03 3.52
N ASN A 143 13.37 -1.34 2.23
CA ASN A 143 14.52 -1.86 1.48
C ASN A 143 15.65 -0.80 1.43
N SER A 144 16.90 -1.25 1.34
CA SER A 144 18.05 -0.35 1.39
C SER A 144 18.42 0.15 0.01
N TRP A 145 18.37 1.47 -0.19
CA TRP A 145 18.80 2.15 -1.41
C TRP A 145 19.96 3.11 -1.10
N ASP A 146 21.02 3.07 -1.91
CA ASP A 146 22.22 3.91 -1.74
C ASP A 146 22.45 4.92 -2.87
N GLY A 147 21.47 5.09 -3.77
CA GLY A 147 21.58 5.93 -4.98
C GLY A 147 22.00 5.14 -6.23
N LYS A 148 22.43 3.88 -6.08
CA LYS A 148 22.82 3.01 -7.19
C LYS A 148 22.36 1.56 -7.04
N THR A 149 22.39 1.04 -5.83
CA THR A 149 22.10 -0.34 -5.47
C THR A 149 20.88 -0.40 -4.56
N LEU A 150 19.86 -1.12 -4.99
CA LEU A 150 18.75 -1.51 -4.14
C LEU A 150 19.01 -2.92 -3.61
N THR A 151 19.07 -3.05 -2.29
CA THR A 151 19.04 -4.32 -1.59
C THR A 151 17.64 -4.55 -1.04
N ILE A 152 16.97 -5.55 -1.58
CA ILE A 152 15.67 -6.02 -1.15
C ILE A 152 15.87 -7.17 -0.17
N ASP A 153 15.22 -7.05 0.99
CA ASP A 153 15.02 -8.15 1.93
C ASP A 153 13.63 -8.74 1.65
N THR A 154 13.56 -10.00 1.20
CA THR A 154 12.26 -10.60 0.84
C THR A 154 11.41 -10.91 2.07
N GLU A 155 11.94 -10.79 3.30
CA GLU A 155 11.08 -10.77 4.49
C GLU A 155 10.09 -9.59 4.46
N ASN A 156 10.41 -8.51 3.72
CA ASN A 156 9.48 -7.40 3.48
C ASN A 156 8.37 -7.74 2.48
N PHE A 157 8.38 -8.92 1.85
CA PHE A 157 7.27 -9.34 0.97
C PHE A 157 6.11 -9.87 1.81
N ASN A 158 5.45 -8.95 2.53
CA ASN A 158 4.27 -9.24 3.33
C ASN A 158 3.38 -7.99 3.44
N LEU A 159 2.17 -8.16 3.98
CA LEU A 159 1.17 -7.10 4.09
C LEU A 159 0.93 -6.63 5.52
N LYS A 160 1.84 -6.96 6.47
CA LYS A 160 1.62 -6.76 7.91
C LYS A 160 1.25 -5.32 8.28
N ASN A 161 1.90 -4.29 7.73
CA ASN A 161 1.57 -2.90 8.05
C ASN A 161 0.17 -2.51 7.55
N ILE A 162 -0.22 -3.00 6.37
CA ILE A 162 -1.55 -2.77 5.80
C ILE A 162 -2.60 -3.49 6.65
N GLU A 163 -2.35 -4.76 6.99
CA GLU A 163 -3.21 -5.54 7.89
C GLU A 163 -3.34 -4.87 9.27
N GLU A 164 -2.23 -4.41 9.86
CA GLU A 164 -2.23 -3.77 11.18
C GLU A 164 -2.98 -2.44 11.20
N ALA A 165 -2.92 -1.66 10.12
CA ALA A 165 -3.66 -0.42 9.97
C ALA A 165 -5.17 -0.67 9.78
N LEU A 166 -5.54 -1.78 9.14
CA LEU A 166 -6.94 -2.21 9.00
C LEU A 166 -7.48 -2.88 10.28
N ARG A 167 -6.61 -3.40 11.15
CA ARG A 167 -6.99 -4.00 12.44
C ARG A 167 -7.44 -2.94 13.46
N THR A 168 -8.74 -2.75 13.58
CA THR A 168 -9.36 -2.03 14.69
C THR A 168 -9.29 -2.87 15.98
N LYS A 169 -8.18 -2.78 16.71
CA LYS A 169 -7.93 -3.28 18.07
C LYS A 169 -8.65 -4.59 18.49
N THR A 170 -8.19 -5.81 18.13
CA THR A 170 -8.53 -7.03 18.94
C THR A 170 -7.80 -8.33 18.56
N SER A 171 -8.16 -9.40 19.28
CA SER A 171 -7.57 -10.73 19.56
C SER A 171 -7.30 -11.72 18.39
N LYS A 172 -6.70 -12.88 18.71
CA LYS A 172 -6.23 -13.93 17.77
C LYS A 172 -7.34 -14.51 16.87
N GLU A 173 -8.57 -14.63 17.35
CA GLU A 173 -9.72 -15.18 16.61
C GLU A 173 -10.25 -14.22 15.54
N GLU A 174 -9.90 -12.93 15.64
CA GLU A 174 -10.20 -11.92 14.62
C GLU A 174 -9.07 -11.78 13.59
N SER A 175 -7.88 -12.35 13.85
CA SER A 175 -6.78 -12.45 12.89
C SER A 175 -7.15 -13.33 11.70
N GLU A 176 -7.69 -14.53 11.98
CA GLU A 176 -8.11 -15.48 10.94
C GLU A 176 -9.29 -14.93 10.11
N LYS A 177 -10.19 -14.16 10.75
CA LYS A 177 -11.26 -13.43 10.05
C LYS A 177 -10.70 -12.32 9.17
N MET A 178 -9.63 -11.65 9.59
CA MET A 178 -8.95 -10.62 8.80
C MET A 178 -8.24 -11.22 7.59
N GLU A 179 -7.57 -12.36 7.72
CA GLU A 179 -6.92 -13.06 6.59
C GLU A 179 -7.96 -13.50 5.54
N GLY A 180 -9.07 -14.07 6.00
CA GLY A 180 -10.21 -14.40 5.14
C GLY A 180 -10.80 -13.16 4.45
N MET A 181 -10.95 -12.05 5.18
CA MET A 181 -11.36 -10.75 4.64
C MET A 181 -10.37 -10.26 3.58
N MET A 182 -9.07 -10.22 3.88
CA MET A 182 -8.04 -9.76 2.95
C MET A 182 -8.05 -10.56 1.64
N THR A 183 -8.11 -11.89 1.74
CA THR A 183 -8.11 -12.80 0.58
C THR A 183 -9.42 -12.73 -0.21
N MET A 184 -10.54 -12.43 0.46
CA MET A 184 -11.85 -12.31 -0.18
C MET A 184 -12.01 -10.97 -0.92
N PHE A 185 -11.57 -9.86 -0.30
CA PHE A 185 -11.83 -8.52 -0.82
C PHE A 185 -10.71 -7.98 -1.70
N PHE A 186 -9.44 -8.20 -1.34
CA PHE A 186 -8.31 -7.74 -2.15
C PHE A 186 -7.95 -8.81 -3.16
N LYS A 187 -8.01 -8.48 -4.46
CA LYS A 187 -7.65 -9.44 -5.52
C LYS A 187 -6.29 -9.14 -6.15
N ASN A 188 -5.87 -7.88 -6.12
CA ASN A 188 -4.62 -7.44 -6.72
C ASN A 188 -3.86 -6.51 -5.78
N ILE A 189 -2.74 -7.01 -5.25
CA ILE A 189 -1.80 -6.20 -4.48
C ILE A 189 -0.44 -6.27 -5.16
N GLY A 190 0.20 -5.13 -5.36
CA GLY A 190 1.51 -5.10 -5.97
C GLY A 190 2.25 -3.78 -5.78
N THR A 191 3.57 -3.87 -5.91
CA THR A 191 4.51 -2.77 -5.70
C THR A 191 5.37 -2.62 -6.94
N SER A 192 5.35 -1.46 -7.58
CA SER A 192 6.26 -1.14 -8.68
C SER A 192 7.47 -0.40 -8.13
N LEU A 193 8.65 -0.95 -8.31
CA LEU A 193 9.94 -0.36 -7.98
C LEU A 193 10.52 0.26 -9.24
N LYS A 194 10.68 1.59 -9.26
CA LYS A 194 11.16 2.35 -10.40
C LYS A 194 12.48 3.02 -10.07
N PHE A 195 13.36 3.10 -11.07
CA PHE A 195 14.69 3.68 -10.94
C PHE A 195 14.85 4.83 -11.94
N GLU A 196 15.55 5.89 -11.54
CA GLU A 196 15.92 6.98 -12.46
C GLU A 196 16.98 6.55 -13.49
N ASN A 197 17.81 5.57 -13.13
CA ASN A 197 18.82 4.96 -14.00
C ASN A 197 18.37 3.57 -14.46
N LYS A 198 18.90 3.13 -15.61
CA LYS A 198 18.65 1.78 -16.10
C LYS A 198 19.15 0.73 -15.13
N ILE A 199 18.42 -0.36 -15.04
CA ILE A 199 18.82 -1.57 -14.33
C ILE A 199 19.95 -2.21 -15.11
N LYS A 200 21.12 -2.29 -14.48
CA LYS A 200 22.30 -2.95 -15.01
C LYS A 200 22.27 -4.46 -14.74
N SER A 201 21.84 -4.86 -13.54
CA SER A 201 21.77 -6.27 -13.15
C SER A 201 20.83 -6.51 -11.99
N ILE A 202 20.23 -7.69 -11.95
CA ILE A 202 19.45 -8.21 -10.83
C ILE A 202 20.08 -9.54 -10.41
N THR A 203 20.46 -9.65 -9.13
CA THR A 203 20.96 -10.89 -8.51
C THR A 203 19.95 -11.35 -7.46
N GLY A 204 19.65 -12.65 -7.45
CA GLY A 204 18.60 -13.23 -6.61
C GLY A 204 17.28 -13.38 -7.39
N LYS A 205 16.44 -14.31 -6.96
CA LYS A 205 15.17 -14.65 -7.60
C LYS A 205 14.08 -14.91 -6.56
N HIS A 206 12.90 -14.37 -6.83
CA HIS A 206 11.69 -14.65 -6.07
C HIS A 206 10.51 -14.72 -7.03
N ASP A 207 9.58 -15.64 -6.82
CA ASP A 207 8.46 -15.87 -7.76
C ASP A 207 7.55 -14.64 -7.92
N TRP A 208 7.48 -13.79 -6.89
CA TRP A 208 6.69 -12.56 -6.89
C TRP A 208 7.38 -11.37 -7.55
N LEU A 209 8.69 -11.44 -7.81
CA LEU A 209 9.46 -10.32 -8.33
C LEU A 209 9.80 -10.52 -9.81
N LYS A 210 9.42 -9.54 -10.64
CA LYS A 210 9.67 -9.57 -12.08
C LYS A 210 10.08 -8.21 -12.62
N GLN A 211 11.13 -8.17 -13.44
CA GLN A 211 11.49 -6.97 -14.20
C GLN A 211 10.43 -6.71 -15.28
N THR A 212 9.88 -5.50 -15.33
CA THR A 212 8.84 -5.11 -16.30
C THR A 212 9.41 -4.35 -17.48
N ASP A 213 10.49 -3.60 -17.27
CA ASP A 213 11.22 -2.85 -18.29
C ASP A 213 12.66 -2.53 -17.81
N ASP A 214 13.42 -1.77 -18.59
CA ASP A 214 14.81 -1.40 -18.30
C ASP A 214 14.98 -0.54 -17.04
N TYR A 215 13.90 0.02 -16.47
CA TYR A 215 13.90 0.95 -15.35
C TYR A 215 13.01 0.50 -14.19
N SER A 216 12.33 -0.64 -14.32
CA SER A 216 11.27 -1.01 -13.38
C SER A 216 11.22 -2.50 -13.10
N VAL A 217 10.91 -2.81 -11.84
CA VAL A 217 10.62 -4.15 -11.33
C VAL A 217 9.27 -4.10 -10.62
N ARG A 218 8.48 -5.15 -10.73
CA ARG A 218 7.20 -5.28 -10.05
C ARG A 218 7.22 -6.47 -9.09
N ILE A 219 6.71 -6.22 -7.90
CA ILE A 219 6.38 -7.25 -6.91
C ILE A 219 4.87 -7.45 -7.00
N GLU A 220 4.43 -8.68 -7.26
CA GLU A 220 3.01 -9.05 -7.29
C GLU A 220 2.75 -10.11 -6.23
N TYR A 221 1.93 -9.78 -5.24
CA TYR A 221 1.66 -10.67 -4.13
C TYR A 221 0.61 -11.69 -4.54
N ASP A 222 0.98 -12.98 -4.47
CA ASP A 222 0.00 -14.05 -4.49
C ASP A 222 -0.56 -14.24 -3.08
N LEU A 223 -1.73 -13.64 -2.83
CA LEU A 223 -2.41 -13.70 -1.53
C LEU A 223 -2.71 -15.12 -1.07
N LYS A 224 -2.96 -16.04 -2.00
CA LYS A 224 -3.18 -17.44 -1.64
C LYS A 224 -1.90 -18.03 -1.06
N THR A 225 -0.78 -17.86 -1.77
CA THR A 225 0.53 -18.34 -1.31
C THR A 225 1.01 -17.60 -0.05
N LEU A 226 0.63 -16.34 0.13
CA LEU A 226 1.01 -15.53 1.29
C LEU A 226 0.42 -16.07 2.61
N TYR A 227 -0.83 -16.56 2.59
CA TYR A 227 -1.53 -17.07 3.77
C TYR A 227 -1.60 -18.60 3.86
N ASP A 228 -1.20 -19.32 2.81
CA ASP A 228 -1.12 -20.78 2.80
C ASP A 228 0.25 -21.26 3.33
N THR A 229 0.25 -21.85 4.53
CA THR A 229 1.46 -22.34 5.19
C THR A 229 2.09 -23.55 4.49
N GLU A 230 1.40 -24.19 3.54
CA GLU A 230 1.88 -25.31 2.76
C GLU A 230 2.37 -24.91 1.35
N ALA A 231 2.15 -23.65 0.96
CA ALA A 231 2.52 -23.17 -0.36
C ALA A 231 4.05 -23.17 -0.55
N LYS A 232 4.49 -23.64 -1.73
CA LYS A 232 5.92 -23.76 -2.07
C LYS A 232 6.24 -22.85 -3.24
N LEU A 233 7.06 -21.83 -2.98
CA LEU A 233 7.66 -21.00 -4.00
C LEU A 233 8.76 -21.78 -4.74
N LYS A 234 8.86 -21.58 -6.05
CA LYS A 234 9.94 -22.12 -6.89
C LYS A 234 11.24 -21.37 -6.66
N ASN A 235 11.17 -20.05 -6.51
CA ASN A 235 12.27 -19.18 -6.14
C ASN A 235 11.89 -18.37 -4.89
N ALA A 236 12.77 -18.39 -3.88
CA ALA A 236 12.55 -17.77 -2.58
C ALA A 236 13.87 -17.25 -1.97
N ASP A 237 14.73 -16.67 -2.80
CA ASP A 237 16.00 -16.11 -2.33
C ASP A 237 15.69 -15.00 -1.32
N GLN A 238 16.28 -15.08 -0.13
CA GLN A 238 16.02 -14.16 0.99
C GLN A 238 16.45 -12.70 0.70
N LYS A 239 17.30 -12.53 -0.31
CA LYS A 239 17.88 -11.25 -0.67
C LYS A 239 17.95 -11.12 -2.18
N ILE A 240 17.52 -9.97 -2.68
CA ILE A 240 17.63 -9.59 -4.09
C ILE A 240 18.41 -8.28 -4.17
N VAL A 241 19.38 -8.22 -5.08
CA VAL A 241 20.23 -7.03 -5.29
C VAL A 241 20.04 -6.53 -6.70
N ILE A 242 19.56 -5.30 -6.83
CA ILE A 242 19.38 -4.60 -8.10
C ILE A 242 20.42 -3.49 -8.17
N ILE A 243 21.22 -3.49 -9.22
CA ILE A 243 22.25 -2.47 -9.47
C ILE A 243 21.82 -1.68 -10.70
N THR A 244 21.88 -0.36 -10.60
CA THR A 244 21.64 0.58 -11.70
C THR A 244 22.94 1.13 -12.27
N GLU A 245 22.87 1.72 -13.47
CA GLU A 245 24.00 2.36 -14.16
C GLU A 245 24.69 3.45 -13.32
#